data_AF-A0A7S2N411-F1
#
_entry.id   AF-A0A7S2N411-F1
#
_cell.length_a   1.000
_cell.length_b   1.000
_cell.length_c   1.000
_cell.angle_alpha   90.00
_cell.angle_beta   90.00
_cell.angle_gamma   90.00
#
_symmetry.space_group_name_H-M   'P 1'
#
loop_
_entity.id
_entity.type
_entity.pdbx_description
1 polymer ?
#
loop_
_entity_poly.entity_id
_entity_poly.type
_entity_poly.pdbx_seq_one_letter_code
_entity_poly.pdbx_strand_id
1 'polypeptide(L)'
;YGRTRHSPEIGALPAEAPGGGPGGPTGSPVEALRRHSLKLSQDQACQAAAATGGATSSRPRSDSQHWFADPAQTVIVFDWDDTLFPTGYLIDDLKLDWRQPVSAQGHLRNSAKREVSRTLASCERFAVEILQRASTCGHVVVVTLAAKGWVEQACSVFYPKVGEELKRLQIRIVNAMEYKTHKSVSDASAACRSEEEHYGLLKGRAISEEINTFYSQYEGQTWKNVLSIGDSRFERYGLLAAGTAYMSRRRLSALDIRPFSPVQRGAWTKVDEDDHVVRLRVKCCKFVDCPDMLELAIQLDMACKWLPHIVSLNEGFDLDFQALVDPSRVGIVESVLRGERPV
;
A
#
# COMPACT_ATOMS: atom_id res chain seq x y z
N TYR A 1 8.80 6.50 -41.95
CA TYR A 1 8.97 5.06 -42.23
C TYR A 1 7.65 4.36 -41.94
N GLY A 2 6.87 4.09 -42.98
CA GLY A 2 5.63 3.35 -42.85
C GLY A 2 5.89 1.87 -42.58
N ARG A 3 4.99 1.22 -41.84
CA ARG A 3 4.82 -0.24 -41.92
C ARG A 3 3.36 -0.62 -41.87
N THR A 4 3.06 -1.44 -42.86
CA THR A 4 1.83 -2.08 -43.32
C THR A 4 1.25 -3.06 -42.31
N ARG A 5 -0.08 -3.18 -42.34
CA ARG A 5 -0.88 -4.22 -41.68
C ARG A 5 -0.72 -5.57 -42.40
N HIS A 6 -0.62 -6.65 -41.64
CA HIS A 6 -0.96 -8.00 -42.08
C HIS A 6 -1.76 -8.70 -40.98
N SER A 7 -2.97 -9.14 -41.34
CA SER A 7 -3.76 -10.16 -40.63
C SER A 7 -3.32 -11.56 -41.08
N PRO A 8 -3.57 -12.59 -40.27
CA PRO A 8 -3.93 -13.89 -40.84
C PRO A 8 -5.21 -14.49 -40.22
N GLU A 9 -6.10 -14.83 -41.15
CA GLU A 9 -6.88 -16.06 -41.34
C GLU A 9 -7.50 -16.86 -40.18
N ILE A 10 -8.68 -17.37 -40.56
CA ILE A 10 -9.72 -18.03 -39.78
C ILE A 10 -9.51 -19.55 -39.88
N GLY A 11 -9.49 -20.22 -38.72
CA GLY A 11 -9.48 -21.68 -38.62
C GLY A 11 -10.66 -22.16 -37.76
N ALA A 12 -11.47 -23.05 -38.34
CA ALA A 12 -12.73 -23.55 -37.80
C ALA A 12 -12.59 -24.41 -36.53
N LEU A 13 -13.60 -24.34 -35.65
CA LEU A 13 -13.86 -25.28 -34.56
C LEU A 13 -15.09 -26.13 -34.89
N PRO A 14 -15.12 -27.44 -34.55
CA PRO A 14 -16.35 -28.22 -34.51
C PRO A 14 -17.01 -28.21 -33.12
N ALA A 15 -18.31 -28.53 -33.11
CA ALA A 15 -19.28 -28.30 -32.04
C ALA A 15 -19.63 -29.54 -31.17
N GLU A 16 -20.08 -29.26 -29.93
CA GLU A 16 -21.05 -29.96 -29.03
C GLU A 16 -20.80 -31.43 -28.59
N ALA A 17 -21.15 -31.96 -27.41
CA ALA A 17 -21.74 -31.55 -26.10
C ALA A 17 -21.67 -32.82 -25.17
N PRO A 18 -22.54 -33.05 -24.14
CA PRO A 18 -22.59 -32.48 -22.77
C PRO A 18 -22.36 -33.53 -21.66
N GLY A 19 -22.16 -33.08 -20.40
CA GLY A 19 -22.18 -33.99 -19.24
C GLY A 19 -22.16 -33.24 -17.91
N GLY A 20 -23.28 -33.27 -17.18
CA GLY A 20 -23.47 -32.58 -15.91
C GLY A 20 -23.04 -33.39 -14.67
N GLY A 21 -23.01 -32.71 -13.52
CA GLY A 21 -23.04 -33.33 -12.18
C GLY A 21 -22.20 -32.60 -11.13
N PRO A 22 -22.59 -32.58 -9.84
CA PRO A 22 -22.52 -31.39 -8.98
C PRO A 22 -21.58 -31.49 -7.76
N GLY A 23 -21.16 -30.32 -7.22
CA GLY A 23 -20.75 -30.15 -5.81
C GLY A 23 -19.26 -30.18 -5.48
N GLY A 24 -18.69 -29.04 -5.07
CA GLY A 24 -17.33 -28.87 -4.51
C GLY A 24 -17.00 -27.38 -4.23
N PRO A 25 -16.16 -27.02 -3.24
CA PRO A 25 -16.47 -26.00 -2.24
C PRO A 25 -16.43 -24.55 -2.73
N THR A 26 -17.43 -23.78 -2.30
CA THR A 26 -17.58 -22.34 -2.43
C THR A 26 -16.34 -21.61 -1.89
N GLY A 27 -15.55 -20.99 -2.77
CA GLY A 27 -14.38 -20.20 -2.41
C GLY A 27 -14.75 -18.91 -1.65
N SER A 28 -13.99 -18.60 -0.61
CA SER A 28 -14.13 -17.34 0.16
C SER A 28 -13.89 -16.13 -0.77
N PRO A 29 -14.61 -15.00 -0.61
CA PRO A 29 -14.34 -13.75 -1.32
C PRO A 29 -12.88 -13.29 -1.23
N VAL A 30 -12.24 -13.51 -0.09
CA VAL A 30 -10.82 -13.22 0.15
C VAL A 30 -9.92 -14.07 -0.74
N GLU A 31 -10.36 -15.27 -1.14
CA GLU A 31 -9.65 -16.12 -2.08
C GLU A 31 -9.66 -15.54 -3.51
N ALA A 32 -10.59 -14.65 -3.85
CA ALA A 32 -10.57 -13.92 -5.12
C ALA A 32 -9.50 -12.82 -5.14
N LEU A 33 -9.35 -12.04 -4.05
CA LEU A 33 -8.21 -11.12 -3.88
C LEU A 33 -6.87 -11.88 -3.81
N ARG A 34 -6.84 -13.03 -3.14
CA ARG A 34 -5.66 -13.92 -3.13
C ARG A 34 -5.28 -14.41 -4.51
N ARG A 35 -6.24 -14.79 -5.35
CA ARG A 35 -5.96 -15.20 -6.75
C ARG A 35 -5.38 -14.07 -7.60
N HIS A 36 -5.70 -12.82 -7.30
CA HIS A 36 -5.05 -11.65 -7.90
C HIS A 36 -3.60 -11.51 -7.40
N SER A 37 -3.36 -11.67 -6.09
CA SER A 37 -2.04 -11.66 -5.46
C SER A 37 -1.13 -12.82 -5.91
N LEU A 38 -1.68 -14.02 -6.16
CA LEU A 38 -0.92 -15.21 -6.58
C LEU A 38 -0.37 -15.12 -8.02
N LYS A 39 -0.92 -14.25 -8.89
CA LYS A 39 -0.32 -13.98 -10.22
C LYS A 39 1.03 -13.24 -10.12
N LEU A 40 1.36 -12.66 -8.96
CA LEU A 40 2.69 -12.09 -8.68
C LEU A 40 3.67 -13.14 -8.13
N SER A 41 3.22 -14.32 -7.73
CA SER A 41 4.02 -15.36 -7.05
C SER A 41 4.26 -16.60 -7.90
N GLN A 42 3.95 -16.58 -9.20
CA GLN A 42 4.21 -17.69 -10.13
C GLN A 42 5.67 -17.72 -10.63
N ASP A 43 6.62 -17.50 -9.72
CA ASP A 43 7.94 -18.12 -9.78
C ASP A 43 8.29 -18.65 -8.39
N GLN A 44 8.35 -19.99 -8.31
CA GLN A 44 8.85 -20.82 -7.21
C GLN A 44 7.88 -21.13 -6.06
N ALA A 45 7.28 -22.30 -6.17
CA ALA A 45 6.57 -23.01 -5.12
C ALA A 45 7.52 -23.75 -4.18
N CYS A 46 7.13 -23.89 -2.90
CA CYS A 46 7.18 -25.16 -2.17
C CYS A 46 6.33 -25.13 -0.89
N GLN A 47 5.91 -26.33 -0.47
CA GLN A 47 4.76 -26.64 0.39
C GLN A 47 5.02 -26.52 1.91
N ALA A 48 3.93 -26.43 2.68
CA ALA A 48 3.90 -26.37 4.15
C ALA A 48 3.35 -27.67 4.79
N ALA A 49 3.74 -27.94 6.04
CA ALA A 49 3.16 -28.94 6.93
C ALA A 49 2.65 -28.31 8.25
N ALA A 50 1.72 -29.01 8.91
CA ALA A 50 0.67 -28.46 9.78
C ALA A 50 0.84 -28.70 11.30
N ALA A 51 0.22 -27.77 12.06
CA ALA A 51 -0.63 -27.88 13.28
C ALA A 51 -0.28 -28.73 14.53
N THR A 52 -0.50 -28.12 15.70
CA THR A 52 -1.27 -28.55 16.92
C THR A 52 -0.83 -27.64 18.10
N GLY A 53 -1.58 -27.18 19.10
CA GLY A 53 -2.89 -27.49 19.67
C GLY A 53 -2.74 -27.57 21.20
N GLY A 54 -3.35 -26.67 21.99
CA GLY A 54 -3.37 -26.75 23.46
C GLY A 54 -3.99 -25.50 24.10
N ALA A 55 -5.06 -25.69 24.88
CA ALA A 55 -5.81 -24.62 25.55
C ALA A 55 -5.63 -24.72 27.07
N THR A 56 -5.33 -23.59 27.72
CA THR A 56 -5.48 -23.44 29.18
C THR A 56 -6.21 -22.13 29.51
N SER A 57 -7.18 -22.24 30.41
CA SER A 57 -8.08 -21.17 30.82
C SER A 57 -7.40 -20.11 31.66
N SER A 58 -7.30 -18.89 31.14
CA SER A 58 -7.18 -17.67 31.93
C SER A 58 -8.42 -16.80 31.68
N ARG A 59 -8.87 -16.05 32.70
CA ARG A 59 -10.03 -15.15 32.59
C ARG A 59 -9.90 -14.31 31.32
N PRO A 60 -10.96 -14.16 30.49
CA PRO A 60 -10.84 -13.49 29.21
C PRO A 60 -10.54 -12.02 29.45
N ARG A 61 -9.25 -11.65 29.39
CA ARG A 61 -8.88 -10.29 29.03
C ARG A 61 -9.53 -10.06 27.67
N SER A 62 -10.40 -9.05 27.60
CA SER A 62 -11.09 -8.66 26.36
C SER A 62 -10.10 -8.69 25.20
N ASP A 63 -10.28 -9.62 24.27
CA ASP A 63 -9.39 -9.79 23.13
C ASP A 63 -9.47 -8.53 22.26
N SER A 64 -8.50 -7.63 22.47
CA SER A 64 -8.46 -6.34 21.77
C SER A 64 -8.29 -6.50 20.25
N GLN A 65 -8.05 -7.73 19.78
CA GLN A 65 -8.03 -8.09 18.36
C GLN A 65 -9.38 -7.93 17.67
N HIS A 66 -10.49 -7.85 18.42
CA HIS A 66 -11.81 -7.51 17.85
C HIS A 66 -11.93 -6.04 17.46
N TRP A 67 -11.14 -5.16 18.08
CA TRP A 67 -11.12 -3.71 17.83
C TRP A 67 -10.01 -3.30 16.87
N PHE A 68 -9.48 -4.22 16.06
CA PHE A 68 -8.35 -3.94 15.15
C PHE A 68 -8.64 -2.81 14.16
N ALA A 69 -9.90 -2.59 13.80
CA ALA A 69 -10.32 -1.55 12.86
C ALA A 69 -10.62 -0.21 13.53
N ASP A 70 -10.54 -0.12 14.86
CA ASP A 70 -10.66 1.15 15.57
C ASP A 70 -9.52 2.09 15.13
N PRO A 71 -9.78 3.40 14.94
CA PRO A 71 -8.73 4.35 14.60
C PRO A 71 -7.54 4.36 15.57
N ALA A 72 -7.78 4.09 16.86
CA ALA A 72 -6.73 3.95 17.88
C ALA A 72 -5.94 2.63 17.76
N GLN A 73 -6.29 1.76 16.83
CA GLN A 73 -5.67 0.45 16.57
C GLN A 73 -5.30 0.26 15.09
N THR A 74 -5.25 1.35 14.32
CA THR A 74 -4.93 1.33 12.89
C THR A 74 -3.87 2.37 12.56
N VAL A 75 -2.81 1.95 11.86
CA VAL A 75 -1.81 2.86 11.27
C VAL A 75 -1.94 2.82 9.75
N ILE A 76 -1.97 4.00 9.13
CA ILE A 76 -2.05 4.19 7.68
C ILE A 76 -0.82 4.98 7.24
N VAL A 77 -0.01 4.37 6.39
CA VAL A 77 1.19 4.96 5.80
C VAL A 77 0.87 5.35 4.36
N PHE A 78 1.16 6.60 4.00
CA PHE A 78 1.18 7.06 2.61
C PHE A 78 2.61 7.34 2.17
N ASP A 79 2.93 7.05 0.91
CA ASP A 79 4.00 7.76 0.23
C ASP A 79 3.57 9.16 -0.23
N TRP A 80 4.53 9.98 -0.61
CA TRP A 80 4.33 11.31 -1.16
C TRP A 80 4.41 11.33 -2.69
N ASP A 81 5.60 11.07 -3.22
CA ASP A 81 5.91 11.18 -4.65
C ASP A 81 5.13 10.13 -5.43
N ASP A 82 4.49 10.57 -6.52
CA ASP A 82 3.65 9.76 -7.41
C ASP A 82 2.49 9.00 -6.74
N THR A 83 2.24 9.30 -5.46
CA THR A 83 1.18 8.71 -4.63
C THR A 83 0.16 9.72 -4.13
N LEU A 84 0.62 10.81 -3.49
CA LEU A 84 -0.23 11.95 -3.12
C LEU A 84 -0.02 13.11 -4.08
N PHE A 85 1.21 13.25 -4.60
CA PHE A 85 1.63 14.34 -5.47
C PHE A 85 2.30 13.79 -6.75
N PRO A 86 1.89 14.21 -7.96
CA PRO A 86 2.37 13.63 -9.23
C PRO A 86 3.75 14.20 -9.62
N THR A 87 4.78 13.89 -8.82
CA THR A 87 6.15 14.37 -9.00
C THR A 87 6.70 14.00 -10.38
N GLY A 88 6.65 12.73 -10.77
CA GLY A 88 7.19 12.24 -12.03
C GLY A 88 6.55 12.95 -13.22
N TYR A 89 5.23 13.04 -13.25
CA TYR A 89 4.55 13.72 -14.35
C TYR A 89 4.86 15.22 -14.42
N LEU A 90 4.84 15.94 -13.29
CA LEU A 90 5.08 17.39 -13.30
C LEU A 90 6.54 17.73 -13.60
N ILE A 91 7.48 17.01 -12.99
CA ILE A 91 8.91 17.37 -13.04
C ILE A 91 9.60 16.68 -14.21
N ASP A 92 9.30 15.40 -14.48
CA ASP A 92 9.97 14.64 -15.51
C ASP A 92 9.25 14.70 -16.86
N ASP A 93 7.93 14.69 -16.92
CA ASP A 93 7.25 14.73 -18.23
C ASP A 93 7.02 16.16 -18.70
N LEU A 94 6.45 17.01 -17.85
CA LEU A 94 6.16 18.41 -18.19
C LEU A 94 7.36 19.36 -18.03
N LYS A 95 8.44 18.89 -17.39
CA LYS A 95 9.66 19.67 -17.13
C LYS A 95 9.36 21.00 -16.44
N LEU A 96 8.45 21.00 -15.46
CA LEU A 96 8.15 22.22 -14.71
C LEU A 96 9.32 22.62 -13.81
N ASP A 97 9.59 23.91 -13.70
CA ASP A 97 10.47 24.42 -12.63
C ASP A 97 9.72 24.29 -11.29
N TRP A 98 10.16 23.38 -10.44
CA TRP A 98 9.56 23.10 -9.13
C TRP A 98 9.58 24.29 -8.16
N ARG A 99 10.36 25.33 -8.45
CA ARG A 99 10.43 26.56 -7.65
C ARG A 99 9.34 27.56 -8.01
N GLN A 100 8.61 27.32 -9.10
CA GLN A 100 7.68 28.28 -9.68
C GLN A 100 6.27 27.68 -9.81
N PRO A 101 5.21 28.46 -9.52
CA PRO A 101 3.85 27.98 -9.74
C PRO A 101 3.59 27.79 -11.23
N VAL A 102 2.57 26.98 -11.58
CA VAL A 102 2.20 26.66 -12.98
C VAL A 102 1.98 27.93 -13.83
N SER A 103 1.45 29.01 -13.22
CA SER A 103 1.24 30.30 -13.89
C SER A 103 2.53 30.96 -14.38
N ALA A 104 3.65 30.75 -13.67
CA ALA A 104 4.95 31.37 -13.95
C ALA A 104 5.83 30.55 -14.92
N GLN A 105 5.42 29.34 -15.30
CA GLN A 105 6.20 28.45 -16.16
C GLN A 105 6.41 29.05 -17.56
N GLY A 106 7.61 29.57 -17.86
CA GLY A 106 7.86 30.35 -19.09
C GLY A 106 7.75 29.54 -20.39
N HIS A 107 8.03 28.24 -20.35
CA HIS A 107 8.00 27.35 -21.51
C HIS A 107 6.60 26.88 -21.90
N LEU A 108 5.62 27.01 -20.99
CA LEU A 108 4.25 26.57 -21.25
C LEU A 108 3.39 27.67 -21.89
N ARG A 109 2.60 27.28 -22.90
CA ARG A 109 1.54 28.13 -23.44
C ARG A 109 0.43 28.34 -22.39
N ASN A 110 -0.25 29.48 -22.46
CA ASN A 110 -1.34 29.81 -21.51
C ASN A 110 -2.47 28.77 -21.49
N SER A 111 -2.78 28.12 -22.61
CA SER A 111 -3.77 27.02 -22.65
C SER A 111 -3.31 25.82 -21.83
N ALA A 112 -2.05 25.38 -22.02
CA ALA A 112 -1.46 24.28 -21.27
C ALA A 112 -1.37 24.61 -19.77
N LYS A 113 -0.98 25.83 -19.40
CA LYS A 113 -0.98 26.27 -17.99
C LYS A 113 -2.35 26.13 -17.33
N ARG A 114 -3.43 26.52 -18.03
CA ARG A 114 -4.81 26.40 -17.53
C ARG A 114 -5.23 24.95 -17.37
N GLU A 115 -4.85 24.09 -18.30
CA GLU A 115 -5.14 22.66 -18.26
C GLU A 115 -4.42 21.99 -17.10
N VAL A 116 -3.09 22.16 -17.00
CA VAL A 116 -2.27 21.64 -15.91
C VAL A 116 -2.81 22.11 -14.56
N SER A 117 -3.08 23.42 -14.40
CA SER A 117 -3.62 23.96 -13.15
C SER A 117 -4.97 23.34 -12.77
N ARG A 118 -5.83 23.06 -13.75
CA ARG A 118 -7.15 22.46 -13.51
C ARG A 118 -7.03 21.00 -13.07
N THR A 119 -6.22 20.21 -13.78
CA THR A 119 -6.05 18.79 -13.44
C THR A 119 -5.32 18.63 -12.12
N LEU A 120 -4.29 19.45 -11.87
CA LEU A 120 -3.57 19.48 -10.59
C LEU A 120 -4.48 19.86 -9.42
N ALA A 121 -5.39 20.82 -9.59
CA ALA A 121 -6.38 21.16 -8.57
C ALA A 121 -7.34 19.99 -8.26
N SER A 122 -7.63 19.12 -9.24
CA SER A 122 -8.39 17.89 -8.99
C SER A 122 -7.58 16.89 -8.16
N CYS A 123 -6.29 16.74 -8.45
CA CYS A 123 -5.40 15.89 -7.66
C CYS A 123 -5.28 16.41 -6.21
N GLU A 124 -5.09 17.72 -6.03
CA GLU A 124 -5.03 18.37 -4.72
C GLU A 124 -6.30 18.12 -3.91
N ARG A 125 -7.48 18.26 -4.55
CA ARG A 125 -8.76 18.00 -3.90
C ARG A 125 -8.85 16.55 -3.40
N PHE A 126 -8.53 15.57 -4.24
CA PHE A 126 -8.61 14.15 -3.84
C PHE A 126 -7.53 13.76 -2.82
N ALA A 127 -6.34 14.37 -2.88
CA ALA A 127 -5.31 14.21 -1.86
C ALA A 127 -5.79 14.74 -0.49
N VAL A 128 -6.46 15.89 -0.44
CA VAL A 128 -7.11 16.40 0.78
C VAL A 128 -8.19 15.43 1.28
N GLU A 129 -9.08 14.98 0.39
CA GLU A 129 -10.19 14.09 0.75
C GLU A 129 -9.68 12.75 1.32
N ILE A 130 -8.66 12.13 0.73
CA ILE A 130 -8.13 10.86 1.23
C ILE A 130 -7.39 11.04 2.56
N LEU A 131 -6.63 12.13 2.77
CA LEU A 131 -5.97 12.41 4.04
C LEU A 131 -7.00 12.61 5.16
N GLN A 132 -8.06 13.38 4.89
CA GLN A 132 -9.18 13.56 5.80
C GLN A 132 -9.84 12.22 6.15
N ARG A 133 -10.15 11.42 5.12
CA ARG A 133 -10.76 10.10 5.31
C ARG A 133 -9.84 9.19 6.14
N ALA A 134 -8.55 9.15 5.81
CA ALA A 134 -7.58 8.32 6.50
C ALA A 134 -7.47 8.69 7.98
N SER A 135 -7.45 9.97 8.31
CA SER A 135 -7.43 10.43 9.71
C SER A 135 -8.70 10.07 10.50
N THR A 136 -9.82 9.80 9.84
CA THR A 136 -11.01 9.22 10.52
C THR A 136 -10.92 7.71 10.72
N CYS A 137 -10.03 7.03 10.00
CA CYS A 137 -9.87 5.57 10.03
C CYS A 137 -8.65 5.09 10.80
N GLY A 138 -7.68 5.94 11.12
CA GLY A 138 -6.46 5.56 11.81
C GLY A 138 -5.46 6.69 11.99
N HIS A 139 -4.33 6.36 12.62
CA HIS A 139 -3.17 7.23 12.69
C HIS A 139 -2.46 7.28 11.34
N VAL A 140 -2.35 8.48 10.77
CA VAL A 140 -1.80 8.70 9.43
C VAL A 140 -0.38 9.24 9.52
N VAL A 141 0.52 8.66 8.73
CA VAL A 141 1.90 9.13 8.54
C VAL A 141 2.27 9.12 7.07
N VAL A 142 3.02 10.14 6.63
CA VAL A 142 3.62 10.18 5.30
C VAL A 142 5.08 9.74 5.40
N VAL A 143 5.47 8.72 4.64
CA VAL A 143 6.86 8.21 4.60
C VAL A 143 7.37 8.30 3.16
N THR A 144 8.30 9.22 2.92
CA THR A 144 8.86 9.51 1.59
C THR A 144 10.36 9.21 1.52
N LEU A 145 10.84 8.85 0.32
CA LEU A 145 12.27 8.79 -0.01
C LEU A 145 12.82 10.12 -0.53
N ALA A 146 12.00 11.16 -0.63
CA ALA A 146 12.46 12.48 -1.03
C ALA A 146 13.41 13.10 0.01
N ALA A 147 14.17 14.09 -0.48
CA ALA A 147 14.99 14.93 0.38
C ALA A 147 14.12 15.74 1.37
N LYS A 148 14.69 16.02 2.55
CA LYS A 148 14.05 16.86 3.57
C LYS A 148 13.67 18.23 2.98
N GLY A 149 12.46 18.69 3.23
CA GLY A 149 11.93 19.96 2.72
C GLY A 149 11.21 19.87 1.37
N TRP A 150 11.29 18.73 0.67
CA TRP A 150 10.62 18.56 -0.62
C TRP A 150 9.10 18.64 -0.52
N VAL A 151 8.49 17.95 0.45
CA VAL A 151 7.03 17.92 0.64
C VAL A 151 6.50 19.33 0.92
N GLU A 152 7.17 20.08 1.79
CA GLU A 152 6.82 21.45 2.14
C GLU A 152 6.95 22.39 0.95
N GLN A 153 8.03 22.26 0.17
CA GLN A 153 8.24 23.02 -1.04
C GLN A 153 7.15 22.73 -2.08
N ALA A 154 6.85 21.45 -2.34
CA ALA A 154 5.80 21.04 -3.28
C ALA A 154 4.42 21.56 -2.84
N CYS A 155 4.11 21.48 -1.55
CA CYS A 155 2.89 22.07 -1.00
C CYS A 155 2.85 23.60 -1.21
N SER A 156 3.95 24.31 -0.96
CA SER A 156 3.96 25.78 -1.09
C SER A 156 3.74 26.29 -2.52
N VAL A 157 4.16 25.50 -3.52
CA VAL A 157 4.12 25.91 -4.94
C VAL A 157 2.92 25.34 -5.69
N PHE A 158 2.59 24.07 -5.44
CA PHE A 158 1.64 23.30 -6.25
C PHE A 158 0.40 22.87 -5.46
N TYR A 159 0.55 22.59 -4.16
CA TYR A 159 -0.42 21.88 -3.32
C TYR A 159 -0.71 22.60 -1.97
N PRO A 160 -1.07 23.90 -1.98
CA PRO A 160 -1.21 24.68 -0.75
C PRO A 160 -2.25 24.10 0.22
N LYS A 161 -3.38 23.58 -0.28
CA LYS A 161 -4.44 23.01 0.57
C LYS A 161 -4.01 21.70 1.20
N VAL A 162 -3.23 20.88 0.50
CA VAL A 162 -2.65 19.67 1.10
C VAL A 162 -1.66 20.05 2.21
N GLY A 163 -0.84 21.08 2.00
CA GLY A 163 0.06 21.60 3.03
C GLY A 163 -0.66 22.13 4.28
N GLU A 164 -1.78 22.84 4.10
CA GLU A 164 -2.66 23.26 5.19
C GLU A 164 -3.25 22.05 5.92
N GLU A 165 -3.69 21.04 5.17
CA GLU A 165 -4.35 19.86 5.69
C GLU A 165 -3.40 18.95 6.49
N LEU A 166 -2.18 18.72 5.99
CA LEU A 166 -1.14 17.99 6.70
C LEU A 166 -0.86 18.62 8.08
N LYS A 167 -0.79 19.96 8.15
CA LYS A 167 -0.60 20.70 9.41
C LYS A 167 -1.83 20.59 10.31
N ARG A 168 -3.02 20.79 9.75
CA ARG A 168 -4.30 20.77 10.48
C ARG A 168 -4.58 19.41 11.12
N LEU A 169 -4.30 18.33 10.39
CA LEU A 169 -4.45 16.95 10.85
C LEU A 169 -3.24 16.46 11.67
N GLN A 170 -2.19 17.27 11.81
CA GLN A 170 -0.93 16.92 12.49
C GLN A 170 -0.28 15.65 11.92
N ILE A 171 -0.38 15.46 10.60
CA ILE A 171 0.22 14.31 9.92
C ILE A 171 1.72 14.52 9.85
N ARG A 172 2.47 13.56 10.41
CA ARG A 172 3.93 13.58 10.36
C ARG A 172 4.42 13.23 8.96
N ILE A 173 5.44 13.94 8.50
CA ILE A 173 6.21 13.62 7.31
C ILE A 173 7.55 13.03 7.76
N VAL A 174 7.87 11.82 7.33
CA VAL A 174 9.09 11.09 7.67
C VAL A 174 9.91 10.86 6.40
N ASN A 175 11.14 11.35 6.40
CA ASN A 175 12.09 11.18 5.30
C ASN A 175 12.91 9.91 5.52
N ALA A 176 12.57 8.84 4.82
CA ALA A 176 13.22 7.54 4.94
C ALA A 176 14.72 7.57 4.57
N MET A 177 15.15 8.53 3.75
CA MET A 177 16.56 8.71 3.39
C MET A 177 17.47 9.11 4.56
N GLU A 178 16.91 9.70 5.63
CA GLU A 178 17.68 10.04 6.83
C GLU A 178 18.23 8.77 7.53
N TYR A 179 17.61 7.61 7.30
CA TYR A 179 18.06 6.33 7.88
C TYR A 179 19.28 5.73 7.18
N LYS A 180 19.69 6.24 6.03
CA LYS A 180 20.80 5.67 5.23
C LYS A 180 22.13 5.63 5.99
N THR A 181 22.37 6.57 6.89
CA THR A 181 23.61 6.69 7.66
C THR A 181 23.58 5.90 8.97
N HIS A 182 22.44 5.32 9.36
CA HIS A 182 22.36 4.47 10.55
C HIS A 182 23.17 3.19 10.31
N LYS A 183 24.14 2.90 11.17
CA LYS A 183 25.06 1.76 11.00
C LYS A 183 24.35 0.43 10.71
N SER A 184 23.28 0.13 11.44
CA SER A 184 22.50 -1.11 11.23
C SER A 184 21.81 -1.16 9.87
N VAL A 185 21.43 0.00 9.32
CA VAL A 185 20.79 0.11 8.01
C VAL A 185 21.85 0.08 6.91
N SER A 186 22.98 0.78 7.09
CA SER A 186 24.11 0.76 6.16
C SER A 186 24.63 -0.66 5.91
N ASP A 187 24.82 -1.44 6.97
CA ASP A 187 25.32 -2.81 6.86
C ASP A 187 24.29 -3.73 6.16
N ALA A 188 23.00 -3.59 6.48
CA ALA A 188 21.93 -4.35 5.83
C ALA A 188 21.73 -3.93 4.35
N SER A 189 21.84 -2.63 4.06
CA SER A 189 21.76 -2.07 2.72
C SER A 189 22.88 -2.54 1.80
N ALA A 190 24.07 -2.85 2.34
CA ALA A 190 25.17 -3.43 1.58
C ALA A 190 24.89 -4.89 1.15
N ALA A 191 23.99 -5.59 1.84
CA ALA A 191 23.56 -6.95 1.49
C ALA A 191 22.37 -6.99 0.52
N CYS A 192 21.74 -5.84 0.23
CA CYS A 192 20.63 -5.76 -0.71
C CYS A 192 21.05 -6.15 -2.12
N ARG A 193 20.20 -6.92 -2.79
CA ARG A 193 20.43 -7.44 -4.16
C ARG A 193 19.68 -6.66 -5.22
N SER A 194 18.81 -5.73 -4.82
CA SER A 194 18.00 -4.91 -5.72
C SER A 194 17.71 -3.55 -5.10
N GLU A 195 17.31 -2.59 -5.94
CA GLU A 195 16.83 -1.28 -5.49
C GLU A 195 15.57 -1.42 -4.62
N GLU A 196 14.69 -2.39 -4.95
CA GLU A 196 13.51 -2.70 -4.14
C GLU A 196 13.88 -3.11 -2.72
N GLU A 197 14.86 -4.01 -2.56
CA GLU A 197 15.35 -4.39 -1.23
C GLU A 197 16.02 -3.19 -0.53
N HIS A 198 16.83 -2.39 -1.25
CA HIS A 198 17.56 -1.26 -0.66
C HIS A 198 16.64 -0.16 -0.16
N TYR A 199 15.82 0.42 -1.04
CA TYR A 199 14.92 1.51 -0.71
C TYR A 199 13.73 1.03 0.13
N GLY A 200 13.29 -0.21 -0.08
CA GLY A 200 12.30 -0.86 0.76
C GLY A 200 12.76 -1.04 2.20
N LEU A 201 14.04 -1.35 2.46
CA LEU A 201 14.57 -1.39 3.83
C LEU A 201 14.61 -0.01 4.49
N LEU A 202 14.96 1.05 3.76
CA LEU A 202 14.93 2.43 4.27
C LEU A 202 13.51 2.82 4.68
N LYS A 203 12.53 2.61 3.79
CA LYS A 203 11.12 2.85 4.10
C LYS A 203 10.63 1.95 5.23
N GLY A 204 10.96 0.67 5.20
CA GLY A 204 10.57 -0.28 6.25
C GLY A 204 11.09 0.10 7.62
N ARG A 205 12.29 0.71 7.70
CA ARG A 205 12.85 1.22 8.95
C ARG A 205 12.01 2.39 9.49
N ALA A 206 11.77 3.40 8.65
CA ALA A 206 10.95 4.55 8.99
C ALA A 206 9.52 4.12 9.42
N ILE A 207 8.87 3.29 8.60
CA ILE A 207 7.56 2.71 8.87
C ILE A 207 7.55 1.96 10.20
N SER A 208 8.55 1.11 10.46
CA SER A 208 8.61 0.33 11.69
C SER A 208 8.74 1.19 12.94
N GLU A 209 9.51 2.28 12.89
CA GLU A 209 9.65 3.20 14.02
C GLU A 209 8.35 3.95 14.33
N GLU A 210 7.64 4.41 13.31
CA GLU A 210 6.35 5.09 13.49
C GLU A 210 5.28 4.13 14.03
N ILE A 211 5.18 2.92 13.47
CA ILE A 211 4.24 1.90 13.96
C ILE A 211 4.59 1.48 15.40
N ASN A 212 5.88 1.30 15.73
CA ASN A 212 6.29 0.99 17.10
C ASN A 212 5.95 2.12 18.07
N THR A 213 6.15 3.38 17.66
CA THR A 213 5.79 4.55 18.48
C THR A 213 4.29 4.58 18.75
N PHE A 214 3.47 4.28 17.74
CA PHE A 214 2.02 4.22 17.88
C PHE A 214 1.56 3.07 18.80
N TYR A 215 2.13 1.87 18.66
CA TYR A 215 1.79 0.69 19.47
C TYR A 215 2.67 0.52 20.72
N SER A 216 3.11 1.62 21.33
CA SER A 216 3.85 1.61 22.61
C SER A 216 3.24 2.54 23.66
N GLN A 217 1.95 2.86 23.54
CA GLN A 217 1.23 3.74 24.46
C GLN A 217 1.05 3.11 25.85
N TYR A 218 1.05 1.79 25.93
CA TYR A 218 0.99 1.03 27.17
C TYR A 218 1.72 -0.31 27.03
N GLU A 219 2.09 -0.89 28.18
CA GLU A 219 2.82 -2.16 28.24
C GLU A 219 2.00 -3.31 27.62
N GLY A 220 2.66 -4.13 26.80
CA GLY A 220 2.03 -5.27 26.13
C GLY A 220 1.15 -4.90 24.92
N GLN A 221 1.13 -3.65 24.46
CA GLN A 221 0.42 -3.28 23.24
C GLN A 221 1.06 -3.96 22.01
N THR A 222 0.22 -4.54 21.15
CA THR A 222 0.66 -5.27 19.94
C THR A 222 0.21 -4.57 18.68
N TRP A 223 0.95 -4.74 17.58
CA TRP A 223 0.52 -4.26 16.27
C TRP A 223 -0.73 -5.04 15.83
N LYS A 224 -1.75 -4.33 15.34
CA LYS A 224 -3.04 -4.93 14.96
C LYS A 224 -3.38 -4.77 13.49
N ASN A 225 -3.44 -3.53 13.02
CA ASN A 225 -3.85 -3.18 11.67
C ASN A 225 -2.91 -2.13 11.11
N VAL A 226 -2.24 -2.46 9.99
CA VAL A 226 -1.26 -1.60 9.35
C VAL A 226 -1.50 -1.61 7.84
N LEU A 227 -1.62 -0.43 7.26
CA LEU A 227 -1.90 -0.20 5.85
C LEU A 227 -0.80 0.66 5.24
N SER A 228 -0.30 0.28 4.07
CA SER A 228 0.59 1.09 3.25
C SER A 228 -0.05 1.36 1.90
N ILE A 229 -0.03 2.63 1.47
CA ILE A 229 -0.50 3.11 0.18
C ILE A 229 0.65 3.87 -0.49
N GLY A 230 1.07 3.42 -1.66
CA GLY A 230 2.19 3.98 -2.42
C GLY A 230 2.16 3.51 -3.87
N ASP A 231 2.78 4.21 -4.79
CA ASP A 231 2.86 3.83 -6.21
C ASP A 231 3.99 2.83 -6.47
N SER A 232 5.06 2.88 -5.69
CA SER A 232 6.23 2.04 -5.89
C SER A 232 6.12 0.67 -5.19
N ARG A 233 7.12 -0.19 -5.43
CA ARG A 233 7.28 -1.44 -4.69
C ARG A 233 7.97 -1.25 -3.34
N PHE A 234 8.56 -0.08 -3.08
CA PHE A 234 9.41 0.17 -1.91
C PHE A 234 8.59 0.25 -0.62
N GLU A 235 7.43 0.91 -0.64
CA GLU A 235 6.53 1.03 0.52
C GLU A 235 5.91 -0.33 0.83
N ARG A 236 5.53 -1.06 -0.23
CA ARG A 236 5.03 -2.43 -0.14
C ARG A 236 6.09 -3.31 0.52
N TYR A 237 7.29 -3.38 -0.04
CA TYR A 237 8.39 -4.16 0.52
C TYR A 237 8.69 -3.75 1.96
N GLY A 238 8.77 -2.44 2.22
CA GLY A 238 9.08 -1.88 3.53
C GLY A 238 8.09 -2.29 4.61
N LEU A 239 6.78 -2.21 4.33
CA LEU A 239 5.76 -2.64 5.27
C LEU A 239 5.81 -4.16 5.52
N LEU A 240 5.96 -4.96 4.46
CA LEU A 240 6.06 -6.42 4.59
C LEU A 240 7.28 -6.82 5.41
N ALA A 241 8.44 -6.20 5.15
CA ALA A 241 9.68 -6.47 5.86
C ALA A 241 9.57 -6.04 7.34
N ALA A 242 9.01 -4.87 7.62
CA ALA A 242 8.74 -4.40 8.98
C ALA A 242 7.81 -5.34 9.75
N GLY A 243 6.69 -5.74 9.15
CA GLY A 243 5.75 -6.69 9.73
C GLY A 243 6.38 -8.07 9.95
N THR A 244 7.17 -8.56 8.99
CA THR A 244 7.88 -9.85 9.11
C THR A 244 8.86 -9.82 10.28
N ALA A 245 9.67 -8.76 10.38
CA ALA A 245 10.61 -8.58 11.48
C ALA A 245 9.88 -8.56 12.85
N TYR A 246 8.76 -7.83 12.93
CA TYR A 246 7.91 -7.79 14.13
C TYR A 246 7.35 -9.19 14.51
N MET A 247 6.80 -9.92 13.54
CA MET A 247 6.24 -11.25 13.77
C MET A 247 7.33 -12.25 14.19
N SER A 248 8.50 -12.20 13.56
CA SER A 248 9.66 -13.05 13.88
C SER A 248 10.44 -12.63 15.13
N ARG A 249 10.07 -11.52 15.81
CA ARG A 249 10.81 -10.93 16.94
C ARG A 249 12.27 -10.61 16.59
N ARG A 250 12.53 -10.17 15.36
CA ARG A 250 13.85 -9.81 14.86
C ARG A 250 13.92 -8.32 14.56
N ARG A 251 15.14 -7.78 14.54
CA ARG A 251 15.38 -6.44 13.99
C ARG A 251 15.28 -6.50 12.47
N LEU A 252 14.70 -5.47 11.87
CA LEU A 252 14.60 -5.36 10.41
C LEU A 252 15.97 -5.49 9.71
N SER A 253 17.01 -4.87 10.27
CA SER A 253 18.39 -4.95 9.76
C SER A 253 19.03 -6.34 9.85
N ALA A 254 18.42 -7.25 10.60
CA ALA A 254 18.89 -8.62 10.78
C ALA A 254 17.94 -9.64 10.13
N LEU A 255 17.06 -9.17 9.22
CA LEU A 255 16.13 -10.02 8.49
C LEU A 255 16.89 -10.73 7.37
N ASP A 256 17.14 -12.02 7.55
CA ASP A 256 17.79 -12.92 6.59
C ASP A 256 16.77 -13.72 5.74
N ILE A 257 15.48 -13.56 6.05
CA ILE A 257 14.37 -14.18 5.33
C ILE A 257 13.71 -13.17 4.39
N ARG A 258 13.14 -13.68 3.29
CA ARG A 258 12.25 -12.86 2.45
C ARG A 258 11.05 -12.41 3.28
N PRO A 259 10.56 -11.17 3.10
CA PRO A 259 9.33 -10.73 3.74
C PRO A 259 8.17 -11.67 3.47
N PHE A 260 7.35 -11.91 4.48
CA PHE A 260 6.13 -12.70 4.34
C PHE A 260 5.17 -12.05 3.34
N SER A 261 4.50 -12.88 2.55
CA SER A 261 3.36 -12.41 1.77
C SER A 261 2.18 -12.08 2.70
N PRO A 262 1.40 -11.01 2.45
CA PRO A 262 0.18 -10.71 3.23
C PRO A 262 -0.79 -11.87 3.35
N VAL A 263 -0.78 -12.79 2.38
CA VAL A 263 -1.71 -13.92 2.32
C VAL A 263 -1.07 -15.24 2.77
N GLN A 264 0.18 -15.21 3.24
CA GLN A 264 0.88 -16.38 3.75
C GLN A 264 0.22 -16.90 5.02
N ARG A 265 -0.25 -18.15 5.00
CA ARG A 265 -0.91 -18.77 6.16
C ARG A 265 0.04 -18.87 7.35
N GLY A 266 -0.46 -18.49 8.52
CA GLY A 266 0.29 -18.56 9.79
C GLY A 266 1.37 -17.49 9.97
N ALA A 267 1.73 -16.73 8.93
CA ALA A 267 2.77 -15.70 9.02
C ALA A 267 2.40 -14.53 9.94
N TRP A 268 1.10 -14.22 10.03
CA TRP A 268 0.58 -13.03 10.68
C TRP A 268 -0.16 -13.33 11.98
N THR A 269 0.10 -14.50 12.58
CA THR A 269 -0.43 -14.87 13.90
C THR A 269 0.64 -15.57 14.71
N LYS A 270 0.83 -15.16 15.97
CA LYS A 270 1.71 -15.81 16.93
C LYS A 270 1.07 -15.80 18.31
N VAL A 271 1.53 -16.67 19.19
CA VAL A 271 1.24 -16.58 20.63
C VAL A 271 2.44 -15.93 21.30
N ASP A 272 2.21 -14.93 22.16
CA ASP A 272 3.28 -14.31 22.92
C ASP A 272 3.66 -15.13 24.17
N GLU A 273 4.55 -14.61 25.01
CA GLU A 273 5.02 -15.31 26.22
C GLU A 273 3.93 -15.42 27.30
N ASP A 274 2.89 -14.59 27.23
CA ASP A 274 1.79 -14.53 28.18
C ASP A 274 0.54 -15.31 27.68
N ASP A 275 0.71 -16.18 26.68
CA ASP A 275 -0.35 -16.95 26.02
C ASP A 275 -1.39 -16.08 25.28
N HIS A 276 -1.04 -14.82 24.92
CA HIS A 276 -1.92 -13.96 24.13
C HIS A 276 -1.74 -14.20 22.63
N VAL A 277 -2.87 -14.26 21.92
CA VAL A 277 -2.88 -14.37 20.46
C VAL A 277 -2.63 -13.00 19.84
N VAL A 278 -1.44 -12.83 19.27
CA VAL A 278 -1.07 -11.66 18.46
C VAL A 278 -1.42 -11.94 17.01
N ARG A 279 -2.29 -11.12 16.42
CA ARG A 279 -2.60 -11.18 14.99
C ARG A 279 -2.44 -9.80 14.34
N LEU A 280 -1.61 -9.75 13.30
CA LEU A 280 -1.33 -8.54 12.53
C LEU A 280 -2.08 -8.60 11.19
N ARG A 281 -2.74 -7.51 10.80
CA ARG A 281 -3.34 -7.36 9.46
C ARG A 281 -2.43 -6.41 8.69
N VAL A 282 -1.64 -6.97 7.80
CA VAL A 282 -0.79 -6.20 6.88
C VAL A 282 -1.54 -6.02 5.56
N LYS A 283 -1.74 -4.77 5.16
CA LYS A 283 -2.50 -4.40 3.98
C LYS A 283 -1.63 -3.49 3.11
N CYS A 284 -1.53 -3.83 1.83
CA CYS A 284 -0.79 -3.02 0.86
C CYS A 284 -1.71 -2.63 -0.29
N CYS A 285 -1.68 -1.36 -0.67
CA CYS A 285 -2.28 -0.85 -1.90
C CYS A 285 -1.19 -0.19 -2.73
N LYS A 286 -0.70 -0.89 -3.74
CA LYS A 286 0.26 -0.38 -4.71
C LYS A 286 -0.50 0.33 -5.83
N PHE A 287 -0.36 1.65 -5.94
CA PHE A 287 -0.89 2.45 -7.05
C PHE A 287 -0.13 2.18 -8.36
N VAL A 288 -0.63 2.68 -9.48
CA VAL A 288 0.05 2.65 -10.79
C VAL A 288 1.39 3.40 -10.68
N ASP A 289 2.46 2.84 -11.26
CA ASP A 289 3.79 3.46 -11.24
C ASP A 289 3.78 4.78 -12.02
N CYS A 290 4.33 5.86 -11.45
CA CYS A 290 4.48 7.17 -12.10
C CYS A 290 3.21 7.64 -12.85
N PRO A 291 2.05 7.75 -12.17
CA PRO A 291 0.80 8.03 -12.85
C PRO A 291 0.79 9.46 -13.40
N ASP A 292 0.09 9.66 -14.51
CA ASP A 292 -0.25 11.03 -14.92
C ASP A 292 -1.23 11.67 -13.91
N MET A 293 -1.49 12.98 -14.03
CA MET A 293 -2.39 13.67 -13.09
C MET A 293 -3.83 13.11 -13.10
N LEU A 294 -4.34 12.66 -14.24
CA LEU A 294 -5.69 12.12 -14.31
C LEU A 294 -5.76 10.73 -13.65
N GLU A 295 -4.79 9.87 -13.95
CA GLU A 295 -4.62 8.57 -13.32
C GLU A 295 -4.48 8.72 -11.80
N LEU A 296 -3.65 9.65 -11.32
CA LEU A 296 -3.49 9.91 -9.89
C LEU A 296 -4.81 10.33 -9.24
N ALA A 297 -5.53 11.28 -9.86
CA ALA A 297 -6.81 11.76 -9.34
C ALA A 297 -7.85 10.62 -9.22
N ILE A 298 -7.93 9.75 -10.22
CA ILE A 298 -8.83 8.59 -10.22
C ILE A 298 -8.46 7.61 -9.11
N GLN A 299 -7.17 7.29 -8.97
CA GLN A 299 -6.70 6.33 -7.97
C GLN A 299 -6.90 6.84 -6.54
N LEU A 300 -6.66 8.14 -6.28
CA LEU A 300 -6.94 8.78 -5.00
C LEU A 300 -8.43 8.76 -4.65
N ASP A 301 -9.31 9.05 -5.61
CA ASP A 301 -10.77 8.98 -5.42
C ASP A 301 -11.23 7.55 -5.08
N MET A 302 -10.74 6.56 -5.84
CA MET A 302 -11.03 5.14 -5.59
C MET A 302 -10.55 4.71 -4.20
N ALA A 303 -9.29 4.98 -3.87
CA ALA A 303 -8.71 4.64 -2.58
C ALA A 303 -9.45 5.33 -1.42
N CYS A 304 -9.84 6.59 -1.57
CA CYS A 304 -10.64 7.33 -0.59
C CYS A 304 -11.98 6.63 -0.30
N LYS A 305 -12.70 6.20 -1.35
CA LYS A 305 -13.97 5.45 -1.21
C LYS A 305 -13.78 4.09 -0.56
N TRP A 306 -12.68 3.42 -0.87
CA TRP A 306 -12.39 2.07 -0.39
C TRP A 306 -11.79 2.03 1.02
N LEU A 307 -11.22 3.14 1.49
CA LEU A 307 -10.41 3.16 2.72
C LEU A 307 -11.14 2.63 3.97
N PRO A 308 -12.40 3.01 4.28
CA PRO A 308 -13.11 2.46 5.44
C PRO A 308 -13.28 0.94 5.38
N HIS A 309 -13.53 0.42 4.18
CA HIS A 309 -13.71 -1.00 3.93
C HIS A 309 -12.38 -1.76 4.01
N ILE A 310 -11.32 -1.18 3.45
CA ILE A 310 -9.94 -1.69 3.57
C ILE A 310 -9.56 -1.81 5.04
N VAL A 311 -9.78 -0.76 5.84
CA VAL A 311 -9.44 -0.76 7.27
C VAL A 311 -10.25 -1.79 8.04
N SER A 312 -11.55 -1.93 7.74
CA SER A 312 -12.47 -2.86 8.41
C SER A 312 -12.30 -4.33 8.01
N LEU A 313 -11.57 -4.62 6.92
CA LEU A 313 -11.35 -5.99 6.49
C LEU A 313 -10.45 -6.73 7.49
N ASN A 314 -10.93 -7.85 8.05
CA ASN A 314 -10.21 -8.60 9.10
C ASN A 314 -9.00 -9.40 8.58
N GLU A 315 -8.78 -9.41 7.27
CA GLU A 315 -7.68 -10.11 6.61
C GLU A 315 -6.62 -9.12 6.08
N GLY A 316 -5.38 -9.58 6.04
CA GLY A 316 -4.33 -8.93 5.26
C GLY A 316 -4.53 -9.17 3.76
N PHE A 317 -4.07 -8.24 2.93
CA PHE A 317 -4.12 -8.38 1.48
C PHE A 317 -3.02 -7.55 0.81
N ASP A 318 -2.84 -7.81 -0.48
CA ASP A 318 -1.88 -7.15 -1.34
C ASP A 318 -2.56 -6.76 -2.65
N LEU A 319 -2.97 -5.50 -2.75
CA LEU A 319 -3.72 -4.96 -3.88
C LEU A 319 -2.77 -4.16 -4.76
N ASP A 320 -2.74 -4.50 -6.04
CA ASP A 320 -1.93 -3.82 -7.06
C ASP A 320 -2.87 -3.20 -8.11
N PHE A 321 -2.94 -1.88 -8.14
CA PHE A 321 -3.76 -1.09 -9.06
C PHE A 321 -3.25 -1.21 -10.50
N GLN A 322 -1.94 -1.41 -10.70
CA GLN A 322 -1.36 -1.64 -12.03
C GLN A 322 -1.97 -2.88 -12.69
N ALA A 323 -2.36 -3.86 -11.89
CA ALA A 323 -2.99 -5.09 -12.37
C ALA A 323 -4.52 -4.97 -12.54
N LEU A 324 -5.14 -3.84 -12.20
CA LEU A 324 -6.57 -3.56 -12.40
C LEU A 324 -6.88 -3.01 -13.80
N VAL A 325 -6.38 -3.70 -14.84
CA VAL A 325 -6.57 -3.30 -16.25
C VAL A 325 -7.98 -3.55 -16.80
N ASP A 326 -8.85 -4.21 -16.03
CA ASP A 326 -10.20 -4.62 -16.45
C ASP A 326 -11.24 -4.12 -15.42
N PRO A 327 -12.29 -3.40 -15.85
CA PRO A 327 -13.39 -2.98 -14.98
C PRO A 327 -14.01 -4.12 -14.15
N SER A 328 -14.03 -5.35 -14.66
CA SER A 328 -14.52 -6.51 -13.91
C SER A 328 -13.72 -6.75 -12.63
N ARG A 329 -12.39 -6.51 -12.67
CA ARG A 329 -11.52 -6.65 -11.49
C ARG A 329 -11.78 -5.59 -10.45
N VAL A 330 -12.13 -4.37 -10.87
CA VAL A 330 -12.55 -3.30 -9.96
C VAL A 330 -13.81 -3.73 -9.20
N GLY A 331 -14.83 -4.24 -9.90
CA GLY A 331 -16.06 -4.75 -9.27
C GLY A 331 -15.81 -5.91 -8.30
N ILE A 332 -14.86 -6.81 -8.61
CA ILE A 332 -14.43 -7.87 -7.71
C ILE A 332 -13.81 -7.29 -6.42
N VAL A 333 -12.90 -6.32 -6.56
CA VAL A 333 -12.27 -5.67 -5.40
C VAL A 333 -13.32 -4.99 -4.53
N GLU A 334 -14.25 -4.24 -5.13
CA GLU A 334 -15.34 -3.58 -4.40
C GLU A 334 -16.21 -4.56 -3.64
N SER A 335 -16.60 -5.65 -4.29
CA SER A 335 -17.41 -6.71 -3.66
C SER A 335 -16.67 -7.29 -2.45
N VAL A 336 -15.40 -7.63 -2.61
CA VAL A 336 -14.61 -8.23 -1.51
C VAL A 336 -14.41 -7.25 -0.36
N LEU A 337 -14.14 -5.98 -0.65
CA LEU A 337 -13.98 -4.95 0.38
C LEU A 337 -15.27 -4.72 1.16
N ARG A 338 -16.44 -4.87 0.53
CA ARG A 338 -17.75 -4.84 1.20
C ARG A 338 -18.09 -6.13 1.95
N GLY A 339 -17.25 -7.15 1.88
CA GLY A 339 -17.51 -8.48 2.45
C GLY A 339 -18.50 -9.30 1.64
N GLU A 340 -18.81 -8.88 0.42
CA GLU A 340 -19.69 -9.56 -0.52
C GLU A 340 -18.94 -10.65 -1.29
N ARG A 341 -19.67 -11.62 -1.84
CA ARG A 341 -19.10 -12.61 -2.76
C ARG A 341 -18.99 -11.98 -4.15
N PRO A 342 -17.79 -11.93 -4.76
CA PRO A 342 -17.68 -11.51 -6.15
C PRO A 342 -18.47 -12.49 -7.02
N VAL A 343 -19.33 -11.95 -7.87
CA VAL A 343 -20.21 -12.69 -8.79
C VAL A 343 -19.43 -13.17 -10.01
#